data_AF-A0A2S4V4M5-F1
#
_entry.id   AF-A0A2S4V4M5-F1
#
_cell.length_a   1.000
_cell.length_b   1.000
_cell.length_c   1.000
_cell.angle_alpha   90.00
_cell.angle_beta   90.00
_cell.angle_gamma   90.00
#
_symmetry.space_group_name_H-M   'P 1'
#
loop_
_entity.id
_entity.type
_entity.pdbx_description
1 polymer ?
#
loop_
_entity_poly.entity_id
_entity_poly.type
_entity_poly.pdbx_seq_one_letter_code
_entity_poly.pdbx_strand_id
1 'polypeptide(L)'
;MSSDQLQSLADFPLRVSGELEALLSALDKADTSYGVATIHEIEKIAESIKPIFESAWLLALHHIVPLIPDTNDSPTQNYWKNWLIMWNTQFDLAISKFIHAAKAFEDTAV
;
A
#
# COMPACT_ATOMS: atom_id res chain seq x y z
N MET A 1 9.77 18.22 -8.88
CA MET A 1 9.12 17.02 -9.41
C MET A 1 9.43 16.94 -10.90
N SER A 2 9.96 15.82 -11.38
CA SER A 2 10.13 15.56 -12.81
C SER A 2 8.80 15.10 -13.45
N SER A 3 8.72 15.10 -14.78
CA SER A 3 7.55 14.54 -15.50
C SER A 3 7.33 13.06 -15.17
N ASP A 4 8.39 12.27 -15.06
CA ASP A 4 8.29 10.84 -14.72
C ASP A 4 7.72 10.63 -13.32
N GLN A 5 8.14 11.46 -12.35
CA GLN A 5 7.61 11.42 -10.98
C GLN A 5 6.13 11.82 -10.95
N LEU A 6 5.75 12.84 -11.72
CA LEU A 6 4.35 13.27 -11.82
C LEU A 6 3.48 12.18 -12.47
N GLN A 7 3.96 11.54 -13.53
CA GLN A 7 3.26 10.44 -14.18
C GLN A 7 3.10 9.24 -13.25
N SER A 8 4.16 8.85 -12.54
CA SER A 8 4.11 7.78 -11.54
C SER A 8 3.09 8.07 -10.42
N LEU A 9 3.00 9.33 -9.98
CA LEU A 9 2.00 9.77 -9.00
C LEU A 9 0.57 9.79 -9.57
N ALA A 10 0.40 10.13 -10.85
CA ALA A 10 -0.90 10.09 -11.52
C ALA A 10 -1.41 8.66 -11.74
N ASP A 11 -0.52 7.73 -12.07
CA ASP A 11 -0.85 6.32 -12.30
C ASP A 11 -0.98 5.51 -11.00
N PHE A 12 -0.54 6.08 -9.88
CA PHE A 12 -0.53 5.43 -8.57
C PHE A 12 -1.88 4.81 -8.16
N PRO A 13 -3.03 5.52 -8.23
CA PRO A 13 -4.31 4.95 -7.82
C PRO A 13 -4.70 3.73 -8.64
N LEU A 14 -4.43 3.75 -9.95
CA LEU A 14 -4.72 2.63 -10.84
C LEU A 14 -3.84 1.42 -10.51
N ARG A 15 -2.55 1.64 -10.26
CA ARG A 15 -1.61 0.57 -9.87
C ARG A 15 -2.03 -0.09 -8.55
N VAL A 16 -2.37 0.72 -7.54
CA VAL A 16 -2.85 0.20 -6.25
C VAL A 16 -4.15 -0.58 -6.42
N SER A 17 -5.12 -0.06 -7.18
CA SER A 17 -6.39 -0.77 -7.44
C SER A 17 -6.13 -2.13 -8.07
N GLY A 18 -5.26 -2.20 -9.08
CA GLY A 18 -4.93 -3.44 -9.76
C GLY A 18 -4.31 -4.49 -8.83
N GLU A 19 -3.38 -4.08 -7.95
CA GLU A 19 -2.78 -5.01 -6.97
C GLU A 19 -3.80 -5.45 -5.89
N LEU A 20 -4.69 -4.55 -5.44
CA LEU A 20 -5.76 -4.92 -4.50
C LEU A 20 -6.78 -5.87 -5.13
N GLU A 21 -7.13 -5.67 -6.39
CA GLU A 21 -7.98 -6.59 -7.16
C GLU A 21 -7.32 -7.96 -7.32
N ALA A 22 -6.02 -7.99 -7.62
CA ALA A 22 -5.24 -9.23 -7.66
C ALA A 22 -5.23 -9.94 -6.31
N LEU A 23 -5.08 -9.18 -5.21
CA LEU A 23 -5.11 -9.73 -3.85
C LEU A 23 -6.47 -10.35 -3.53
N LEU A 24 -7.57 -9.65 -3.84
CA LEU A 24 -8.93 -10.16 -3.63
C LEU A 24 -9.18 -11.44 -4.45
N SER A 25 -8.72 -11.47 -5.69
CA SER A 25 -8.81 -12.65 -6.56
C SER A 25 -8.03 -13.83 -5.99
N ALA A 26 -6.83 -13.60 -5.44
CA ALA A 26 -6.06 -14.63 -4.78
C ALA A 26 -6.79 -15.15 -3.52
N LEU A 27 -7.36 -14.26 -2.70
CA LEU A 27 -8.13 -14.67 -1.52
C LEU A 27 -9.36 -15.53 -1.89
N ASP A 28 -10.08 -15.19 -2.96
CA ASP A 28 -11.24 -15.95 -3.44
C ASP A 28 -10.84 -17.37 -3.92
N LYS A 29 -9.70 -17.50 -4.61
CA LYS A 29 -9.14 -18.82 -5.00
C LYS A 29 -8.73 -19.67 -3.79
N ALA A 30 -8.16 -19.04 -2.76
CA ALA A 30 -7.72 -19.72 -1.55
C ALA A 30 -8.93 -20.32 -0.81
N ASP A 31 -10.03 -19.57 -0.74
CA ASP A 31 -11.28 -20.00 -0.10
C ASP A 31 -11.95 -21.15 -0.87
N THR A 32 -11.83 -21.18 -2.20
CA THR A 32 -12.65 -22.05 -3.04
C THR A 32 -12.11 -23.46 -3.28
N SER A 33 -10.79 -23.74 -3.26
CA SER A 33 -10.24 -25.13 -3.36
C SER A 33 -8.69 -25.28 -3.32
N TYR A 34 -7.89 -24.22 -3.39
CA TYR A 34 -6.42 -24.34 -3.57
C TYR A 34 -5.66 -23.60 -2.47
N GLY A 35 -5.33 -24.27 -1.36
CA GLY A 35 -4.71 -23.62 -0.18
C GLY A 35 -3.28 -23.12 -0.40
N VAL A 36 -2.34 -24.03 -0.69
CA VAL A 36 -0.88 -23.73 -0.60
C VAL A 36 -0.35 -22.87 -1.76
N ALA A 37 -0.75 -23.15 -3.01
CA ALA A 37 -0.31 -22.37 -4.17
C ALA A 37 -0.74 -20.89 -4.09
N THR A 38 -1.81 -20.62 -3.34
CA THR A 38 -2.42 -19.30 -3.25
C THR A 38 -1.78 -18.41 -2.18
N ILE A 39 -1.14 -19.00 -1.15
CA ILE A 39 -0.45 -18.23 -0.09
C ILE A 39 0.78 -17.53 -0.65
N HIS A 40 1.56 -18.19 -1.51
CA HIS A 40 2.70 -17.57 -2.18
C HIS A 40 2.27 -16.44 -3.15
N GLU A 41 1.12 -16.60 -3.82
CA GLU A 41 0.52 -15.55 -4.65
C GLU A 41 0.10 -14.34 -3.79
N ILE A 42 -0.54 -14.59 -2.64
CA ILE A 42 -0.95 -13.57 -1.67
C ILE A 42 0.26 -12.81 -1.10
N GLU A 43 1.32 -13.51 -0.68
CA GLU A 43 2.54 -12.87 -0.15
C GLU A 43 3.19 -11.97 -1.20
N LYS A 44 3.35 -12.47 -2.43
CA LYS A 44 3.96 -11.71 -3.52
C LYS A 44 3.18 -10.44 -3.86
N ILE A 45 1.84 -10.49 -3.85
CA ILE A 45 0.99 -9.33 -4.09
C ILE A 45 1.05 -8.35 -2.90
N ALA A 46 1.07 -8.85 -1.66
CA ALA A 46 1.20 -7.98 -0.49
C ALA A 46 2.54 -7.22 -0.49
N GLU A 47 3.62 -7.87 -0.94
CA GLU A 47 4.95 -7.26 -1.09
C GLU A 47 5.05 -6.29 -2.27
N SER A 48 4.32 -6.51 -3.37
CA SER A 48 4.31 -5.59 -4.53
C SER A 48 3.57 -4.27 -4.22
N ILE A 49 2.57 -4.31 -3.35
CA ILE A 49 1.76 -3.16 -2.93
C ILE A 49 2.62 -2.12 -2.18
N LYS A 50 3.50 -2.58 -1.30
CA LYS A 50 4.33 -1.74 -0.43
C LYS A 50 5.15 -0.66 -1.17
N PRO A 51 6.02 -0.99 -2.15
CA PRO A 51 6.85 0.02 -2.82
C PRO A 51 6.04 1.02 -3.65
N ILE A 52 4.85 0.64 -4.14
CA ILE A 52 3.94 1.54 -4.88
C ILE A 52 3.50 2.68 -3.97
N PHE A 53 3.08 2.31 -2.76
CA PHE A 53 2.64 3.20 -1.72
C PHE A 53 3.77 4.08 -1.18
N GLU A 54 4.90 3.49 -0.78
CA GLU A 54 6.06 4.25 -0.27
C GLU A 54 6.52 5.32 -1.27
N SER A 55 6.57 4.97 -2.56
CA SER A 55 6.96 5.91 -3.63
C SER A 55 5.99 7.08 -3.74
N ALA A 56 4.68 6.81 -3.74
CA ALA A 56 3.67 7.87 -3.85
C ALA A 56 3.65 8.78 -2.61
N TRP A 57 3.79 8.21 -1.41
CA TRP A 57 3.88 8.97 -0.17
C TRP A 57 5.11 9.87 -0.13
N LEU A 58 6.27 9.37 -0.56
CA LEU A 58 7.50 10.16 -0.62
C LEU A 58 7.35 11.35 -1.58
N LEU A 59 6.76 11.11 -2.77
CA LEU A 59 6.50 12.18 -3.74
C LEU A 59 5.51 13.20 -3.18
N ALA A 60 4.44 12.76 -2.50
CA ALA A 60 3.49 13.66 -1.86
C ALA A 60 4.16 14.51 -0.77
N LEU A 61 4.92 13.89 0.13
CA LEU A 61 5.65 14.58 1.20
C LEU A 61 6.66 15.61 0.67
N HIS A 62 7.37 15.27 -0.40
CA HIS A 62 8.45 16.10 -0.92
C HIS A 62 7.99 17.19 -1.88
N HIS A 63 6.93 16.95 -2.66
CA HIS A 63 6.51 17.87 -3.73
C HIS A 63 5.13 18.49 -3.51
N ILE A 64 4.20 17.80 -2.86
CA ILE A 64 2.81 18.27 -2.74
C ILE A 64 2.61 19.01 -1.42
N VAL A 65 3.04 18.43 -0.29
CA VAL A 65 2.85 19.04 1.04
C VAL A 65 3.46 20.44 1.16
N PRO A 66 4.68 20.72 0.64
CA PRO A 66 5.26 22.06 0.72
C PRO A 66 4.47 23.14 -0.06
N LEU A 67 3.61 22.74 -1.00
CA LEU A 67 2.76 23.65 -1.78
C LEU A 67 1.47 24.04 -1.04
N ILE A 68 1.13 23.34 0.05
CA ILE A 68 -0.07 23.63 0.85
C ILE A 68 0.18 24.92 1.63
N PRO A 69 -0.68 25.95 1.49
CA PRO A 69 -0.56 27.19 2.25
C PRO A 69 -0.69 26.91 3.74
N ASP A 70 0.28 27.37 4.53
CA ASP A 70 0.23 27.25 5.99
C ASP A 70 -0.61 28.39 6.58
N THR A 71 -1.93 28.24 6.46
CA THR A 71 -2.92 29.24 6.91
C THR A 71 -3.65 28.77 8.16
N ASN A 72 -4.07 29.73 9.01
CA ASN A 72 -4.69 29.46 10.31
C ASN A 72 -6.00 28.64 10.25
N ASP A 73 -6.67 28.60 9.10
CA ASP A 73 -7.98 27.96 8.92
C ASP A 73 -7.93 26.61 8.18
N SER A 74 -6.73 26.08 7.93
CA SER A 74 -6.54 24.82 7.17
C SER A 74 -5.60 23.86 7.88
N PRO A 75 -5.71 22.53 7.66
CA PRO A 75 -4.71 21.61 8.17
C PRO A 75 -3.33 22.01 7.63
N THR A 76 -2.42 22.31 8.55
CA THR A 76 -1.07 22.83 8.26
C THR A 76 -0.24 21.83 7.48
N GLN A 77 0.89 22.29 6.92
CA GLN A 77 1.84 21.36 6.30
C GLN A 77 2.31 20.27 7.27
N ASN A 78 2.48 20.62 8.55
CA ASN A 78 2.86 19.66 9.59
C ASN A 78 1.78 18.61 9.85
N TYR A 79 0.50 19.00 9.78
CA TYR A 79 -0.60 18.05 9.85
C TYR A 79 -0.49 17.01 8.74
N TRP A 80 -0.33 17.44 7.50
CA TRP A 80 -0.24 16.53 6.35
C TRP A 80 1.00 15.65 6.39
N LYS A 81 2.16 16.18 6.81
CA LYS A 81 3.37 15.37 7.03
C LYS A 81 3.11 14.25 8.02
N ASN A 82 2.56 14.59 9.19
CA ASN A 82 2.29 13.62 10.25
C ASN A 82 1.26 12.58 9.81
N TRP A 83 0.20 13.02 9.11
CA TRP A 83 -0.83 12.13 8.59
C TRP A 83 -0.24 11.13 7.58
N LEU A 84 0.52 11.60 6.60
CA LEU A 84 1.16 10.73 5.59
C LEU A 84 2.14 9.73 6.22
N ILE A 85 2.96 10.17 7.18
CA ILE A 85 3.89 9.27 7.91
C ILE A 85 3.13 8.22 8.72
N MET A 86 2.07 8.62 9.41
CA MET A 86 1.23 7.71 10.19
C MET A 86 0.61 6.64 9.30
N TRP A 87 0.00 7.05 8.18
CA TRP A 87 -0.59 6.11 7.23
C TRP A 87 0.43 5.15 6.65
N ASN A 88 1.61 5.62 6.24
CA ASN A 88 2.66 4.74 5.74
C ASN A 88 3.05 3.67 6.78
N THR A 89 3.18 4.07 8.04
CA THR A 89 3.50 3.14 9.14
C THR A 89 2.38 2.12 9.38
N GLN A 90 1.11 2.56 9.33
CA GLN A 90 -0.03 1.65 9.50
C GLN A 90 -0.15 0.67 8.32
N PHE A 91 0.11 1.11 7.09
CA PHE A 91 0.14 0.24 5.91
C PHE A 91 1.25 -0.80 6.01
N ASP A 92 2.46 -0.41 6.39
CA ASP A 92 3.56 -1.34 6.62
C ASP A 92 3.22 -2.40 7.66
N LEU A 93 2.60 -1.98 8.77
CA LEU A 93 2.16 -2.88 9.82
C LEU A 93 1.05 -3.84 9.33
N ALA A 94 0.09 -3.34 8.57
CA ALA A 94 -1.02 -4.13 8.03
C ALA A 94 -0.50 -5.19 7.06
N ILE A 95 0.37 -4.83 6.12
CA ILE A 95 1.00 -5.77 5.17
C ILE A 95 1.79 -6.84 5.93
N SER A 96 2.62 -6.44 6.90
CA SER A 96 3.41 -7.38 7.70
C SER A 96 2.54 -8.37 8.48
N LYS A 97 1.47 -7.87 9.13
CA LYS A 97 0.52 -8.72 9.86
C LYS A 97 -0.24 -9.66 8.94
N PHE A 98 -0.61 -9.17 7.76
CA PHE A 98 -1.32 -9.96 6.76
C PHE A 98 -0.45 -11.10 6.22
N ILE A 99 0.81 -10.84 5.84
CA ILE A 99 1.77 -11.87 5.42
C ILE A 99 1.99 -12.90 6.53
N HIS A 100 2.16 -12.44 7.78
CA HIS A 100 2.33 -13.34 8.93
C HIS A 100 1.09 -14.24 9.13
N ALA A 101 -0.12 -13.68 9.02
CA ALA A 101 -1.36 -14.45 9.13
C ALA A 101 -1.50 -15.49 7.99
N ALA A 102 -1.15 -15.12 6.76
CA ALA A 102 -1.17 -16.02 5.62
C ALA A 102 -0.22 -17.22 5.82
N LYS A 103 1.00 -16.99 6.31
CA LYS A 103 1.96 -18.06 6.63
C LYS A 103 1.49 -18.97 7.77
N ALA A 104 0.93 -18.40 8.83
CA ALA A 104 0.39 -19.18 9.93
C ALA A 104 -0.78 -20.10 9.50
N PHE A 105 -1.54 -19.69 8.48
CA PHE A 105 -2.59 -20.51 7.89
C PHE A 105 -2.01 -21.70 7.10
N GLU A 106 -0.88 -21.52 6.41
CA GLU A 106 -0.15 -22.62 5.74
C GLU A 106 0.29 -23.69 6.74
N ASP A 107 0.90 -23.28 7.86
CA ASP A 107 1.44 -24.19 8.88
C ASP A 107 0.34 -25.00 9.61
N THR A 108 -0.92 -24.57 9.52
CA THR A 108 -2.06 -25.21 10.20
C THR A 108 -2.93 -26.07 9.28
N ALA A 109 -2.74 -25.98 7.95
CA ALA A 109 -3.43 -26.81 6.97
C ALA A 109 -2.76 -28.19 6.88
N VAL A 110 -3.34 -29.18 7.58
CA VAL A 110 -2.97 -30.62 7.53
C VAL A 110 -3.72 -31.34 6.41
#